data_AF-A0A1G6XA48-F1
#
_entry.id   AF-A0A1G6XA48-F1
#
_cell.length_a   1.000
_cell.length_b   1.000
_cell.length_c   1.000
_cell.angle_alpha   90.00
_cell.angle_beta   90.00
_cell.angle_gamma   90.00
#
_symmetry.space_group_name_H-M   'P 1'
#
loop_
_entity.id
_entity.type
_entity.pdbx_description
1 polymer ?
#
loop_
_entity_poly.entity_id
_entity_poly.type
_entity_poly.pdbx_seq_one_letter_code
_entity_poly.pdbx_strand_id
1 'polypeptide(L)' 'MANLKLDFDDELIAVDDHDRQQRLIAAHDGDKWTVFEGAIDGPQALSKRATAETANQVLVDALQWLAENDDYPSSLDYR' A
#
# COMPACT_ATOMS: atom_id res chain seq x y z
N MET A 1 14.07 -9.72 1.70
CA MET A 1 12.73 -10.34 1.89
C MET A 1 12.38 -10.19 3.36
N ALA A 2 11.40 -9.36 3.68
CA ALA A 2 10.93 -9.20 5.06
C ALA A 2 9.78 -10.19 5.28
N ASN A 3 9.98 -11.18 6.13
CA ASN A 3 8.92 -12.06 6.58
C ASN A 3 8.17 -11.30 7.68
N LEU A 4 7.28 -10.38 7.29
CA LEU A 4 6.55 -9.53 8.23
C LEU A 4 5.48 -10.38 8.91
N LYS A 5 5.72 -10.73 10.17
CA LYS A 5 4.69 -11.27 11.05
C LYS A 5 3.94 -10.08 11.62
N LEU A 6 2.80 -9.75 11.03
CA LEU A 6 1.88 -8.74 11.55
C LEU A 6 1.27 -9.31 12.84
N ASP A 7 1.74 -8.88 14.00
CA ASP A 7 1.01 -9.09 15.24
C ASP A 7 -0.12 -8.04 15.26
N PHE A 8 -1.37 -8.51 15.28
CA PHE A 8 -2.57 -7.67 15.17
C PHE A 8 -2.86 -6.81 16.41
N ASP A 9 -1.92 -6.75 17.36
CA ASP A 9 -1.95 -5.82 18.50
C ASP A 9 -1.44 -4.42 18.13
N ASP A 10 -0.76 -4.27 16.98
CA ASP A 10 -0.28 -2.99 16.47
C ASP A 10 -1.38 -2.23 15.69
N GLU A 11 -1.33 -0.90 15.72
CA GLU A 11 -2.22 -0.07 14.90
C GLU A 11 -1.99 -0.35 13.41
N LEU A 12 -3.06 -0.74 12.71
CA LEU A 12 -3.01 -1.16 11.31
C LEU A 12 -3.97 -0.32 10.46
N ILE A 13 -3.48 0.15 9.32
CA ILE A 13 -4.31 0.76 8.26
C ILE A 13 -4.20 -0.13 7.03
N ALA A 14 -5.34 -0.63 6.54
CA ALA A 14 -5.40 -1.42 5.31
C ALA A 14 -6.28 -0.73 4.28
N VAL A 15 -5.79 -0.64 3.05
CA VAL A 15 -6.50 -0.07 1.90
C VAL A 15 -6.46 -1.07 0.76
N ASP A 16 -7.63 -1.49 0.29
CA ASP A 16 -7.78 -2.48 -0.78
C ASP A 16 -8.36 -1.83 -2.03
N ASP A 17 -7.56 -1.82 -3.10
CA ASP A 17 -8.03 -1.51 -4.45
C ASP A 17 -8.53 -2.81 -5.11
N HIS A 18 -9.85 -2.98 -5.08
CA HIS A 18 -10.52 -4.17 -5.63
C HIS A 18 -10.55 -4.19 -7.16
N ASP A 19 -10.47 -3.03 -7.82
CA ASP A 19 -10.44 -2.97 -9.29
C ASP A 19 -9.15 -3.62 -9.81
N ARG A 20 -8.05 -3.35 -9.11
CA ARG A 20 -6.71 -3.80 -9.48
C ARG A 20 -6.23 -5.04 -8.74
N GLN A 21 -7.02 -5.53 -7.80
CA GLN A 21 -6.65 -6.64 -6.92
C GLN A 21 -5.36 -6.36 -6.13
N GLN A 22 -5.16 -5.10 -5.71
CA GLN A 22 -4.00 -4.66 -4.94
C GLN A 22 -4.38 -4.16 -3.55
N ARG A 23 -3.44 -4.29 -2.61
CA ARG A 23 -3.57 -3.90 -1.21
C ARG A 23 -2.37 -3.08 -0.78
N LEU A 24 -2.64 -2.07 0.03
CA LEU A 24 -1.67 -1.33 0.80
C LEU A 24 -1.95 -1.57 2.30
N ILE A 25 -0.93 -1.98 3.04
CA ILE A 25 -0.99 -2.15 4.50
C ILE A 25 0.05 -1.25 5.13
N ALA A 26 -0.34 -0.42 6.09
CA ALA A 26 0.57 0.26 6.98
C ALA A 26 0.47 -0.34 8.37
N ALA A 27 1.61 -0.76 8.91
CA ALA A 27 1.74 -1.25 10.28
C ALA A 27 2.55 -0.25 11.10
N HIS A 28 2.07 0.05 12.30
CA HIS A 28 2.78 0.89 13.25
C HIS A 28 3.74 0.05 14.10
N ASP A 29 5.04 0.34 14.01
CA ASP A 29 6.09 -0.32 14.79
C ASP A 29 6.77 0.74 15.68
N GLY A 30 6.28 0.86 16.93
CA GLY A 30 6.79 1.79 17.92
C GLY A 30 6.44 3.26 17.62
N ASP A 31 7.33 3.97 16.90
CA ASP A 31 7.23 5.41 16.60
C ASP A 31 7.00 5.70 15.12
N LYS A 32 6.88 4.67 14.28
CA LYS A 32 6.84 4.83 12.83
C LYS A 32 5.89 3.84 12.18
N TRP A 33 5.34 4.27 11.06
CA TRP A 33 4.55 3.47 10.16
C TRP A 33 5.43 2.91 9.06
N THR A 34 5.30 1.62 8.79
CA THR A 34 5.88 1.00 7.60
C THR A 34 4.76 0.63 6.65
N VAL A 35 4.83 1.15 5.43
CA VAL A 35 3.85 0.91 4.38
C VAL A 35 4.33 -0.21 3.48
N PHE A 36 3.45 -1.16 3.23
CA PHE A 36 3.66 -2.32 2.37
C PHE A 36 2.59 -2.36 1.30
N GLU A 37 2.95 -2.85 0.12
CA GLU A 37 2.02 -3.04 -1.00
C GLU A 37 2.11 -4.47 -1.54
N GLY A 38 1.03 -4.96 -2.15
CA GLY A 38 1.02 -6.26 -2.81
C GLY A 38 -0.34 -6.62 -3.38
N ALA A 39 -0.48 -7.83 -3.89
CA ALA A 39 -1.76 -8.35 -4.36
C ALA A 39 -2.67 -8.73 -3.17
N ILE A 40 -3.98 -8.54 -3.30
CA ILE A 40 -4.98 -8.91 -2.28
C ILE A 40 -4.94 -10.43 -2.00
N ASP A 41 -4.91 -11.25 -3.07
CA ASP A 41 -4.98 -12.71 -3.01
C ASP A 41 -3.66 -13.41 -3.40
N GLY A 42 -2.55 -12.68 -3.39
CA GLY A 42 -1.26 -13.22 -3.78
C GLY A 42 -0.60 -14.04 -2.67
N PRO A 43 -0.01 -15.22 -2.95
CA PRO A 43 0.84 -15.95 -2.00
C PRO A 43 2.17 -15.23 -1.72
N GLN A 44 2.40 -14.07 -2.33
CA GLN A 44 3.66 -13.34 -2.28
C GLN A 44 3.62 -12.31 -1.16
N ALA A 45 4.67 -12.34 -0.33
CA ALA A 45 4.87 -11.39 0.76
C ALA A 45 4.72 -9.94 0.28
N LEU A 46 4.02 -9.12 1.07
CA LEU A 46 3.89 -7.69 0.80
C LEU A 46 5.28 -7.06 0.70
N SER A 47 5.47 -6.19 -0.28
CA SER A 47 6.72 -5.49 -0.50
C SER A 47 6.70 -4.16 0.25
N LYS A 48 7.78 -3.86 0.97
CA LYS A 48 7.92 -2.56 1.63
C LYS A 48 7.97 -1.45 0.58
N ARG A 49 7.04 -0.50 0.65
CA ARG A 49 6.92 0.66 -0.23
C ARG A 49 7.57 1.89 0.40
N ALA A 50 7.15 2.24 1.62
CA ALA A 50 7.54 3.48 2.27
C ALA A 50 7.60 3.37 3.80
N THR A 51 8.04 4.44 4.44
CA THR A 51 7.94 4.65 5.89
C THR A 51 7.37 6.04 6.15
N ALA A 52 6.51 6.17 7.15
CA ALA A 52 5.88 7.41 7.56
C ALA A 52 5.99 7.60 9.07
N GLU A 53 6.04 8.84 9.52
CA GLU A 53 6.12 9.17 10.96
C GLU A 53 4.72 9.27 11.58
N THR A 54 3.67 9.46 10.76
CA THR A 54 2.31 9.67 11.26
C THR A 54 1.27 8.97 10.39
N ALA A 55 0.12 8.65 10.99
CA ALA A 55 -1.02 8.10 10.26
C ALA A 55 -1.54 9.04 9.15
N ASN A 56 -1.43 10.37 9.32
CA ASN A 56 -1.82 11.32 8.27
C ASN A 56 -0.92 11.21 7.03
N GLN A 57 0.39 11.00 7.22
CA GLN A 57 1.30 10.75 6.11
C GLN A 57 1.00 9.42 5.41
N VAL A 58 0.63 8.38 6.17
CA VAL A 58 0.14 7.11 5.60
C VAL A 58 -1.11 7.32 4.75
N LEU A 59 -2.08 8.10 5.23
CA LEU A 59 -3.31 8.40 4.48
C LEU A 59 -2.99 9.13 3.17
N VAL A 60 -2.11 10.13 3.21
CA VAL A 60 -1.68 10.86 2.00
C VAL A 60 -0.97 9.93 1.02
N ASP A 61 -0.09 9.05 1.49
CA ASP A 61 0.61 8.06 0.65
C ASP A 61 -0.39 7.07 0.01
N ALA A 62 -1.36 6.58 0.78
CA ALA A 62 -2.41 5.70 0.27
C ALA A 62 -3.28 6.37 -0.80
N LEU A 63 -3.63 7.64 -0.62
CA LEU A 63 -4.39 8.42 -1.62
C LEU A 63 -3.56 8.66 -2.89
N GLN A 64 -2.27 8.95 -2.76
CA GLN A 64 -1.37 9.08 -3.90
C GLN A 64 -1.21 7.75 -4.64
N TRP A 65 -1.05 6.65 -3.90
CA TRP A 65 -0.97 5.30 -4.47
C TRP A 65 -2.20 4.94 -5.30
N LEU A 66 -3.40 5.26 -4.83
CA LEU A 66 -4.65 5.10 -5.60
C LEU A 66 -4.69 6.00 -6.84
N ALA A 67 -4.14 7.21 -6.77
CA ALA A 67 -4.13 8.16 -7.89
C ALA A 67 -3.09 7.84 -8.97
N GLU A 68 -1.87 7.44 -8.59
CA GLU A 68 -0.84 6.88 -9.50
C GLU A 68 -1.35 5.61 -10.17
N ASN A 69 -2.15 4.89 -9.38
CA ASN A 69 -3.14 3.92 -9.81
C ASN A 69 -3.72 4.23 -11.21
N ASP A 70 -4.60 5.23 -11.20
CA ASP A 70 -5.59 5.62 -12.20
C ASP A 70 -5.08 6.20 -13.52
N ASP A 71 -3.78 6.13 -13.81
CA ASP A 71 -3.25 6.48 -15.11
C ASP A 71 -3.63 5.41 -16.16
N TYR A 72 -4.82 5.58 -16.74
CA TYR A 72 -5.18 4.99 -18.02
C TYR A 72 -4.10 5.34 -19.04
N PRO A 73 -3.72 4.42 -19.95
CA PRO A 73 -2.76 4.75 -20.99
C PRO A 73 -3.32 5.89 -21.84
N SER A 74 -2.82 7.11 -21.63
CA SER A 74 -2.97 8.20 -22.57
C SER A 74 -2.08 7.91 -23.79
N SER A 75 -2.46 6.90 -24.56
CA SER A 75 -1.94 6.65 -25.89
C SER A 75 -3.09 6.18 -26.78
N LEU A 76 -4.01 7.12 -27.03
CA LEU A 76 -4.78 7.12 -28.26
C LEU A 76 -3.85 7.55 -29.39
N ASP A 77 -2.96 6.66 -29.81
CA ASP A 77 -2.29 6.77 -31.10
C ASP A 77 -3.30 6.27 -32.17
N TYR A 78 -4.25 7.13 -32.52
CA TYR A 78 -5.08 6.94 -33.71
C TYR A 78 -4.29 7.46 -34.92
N ARG A 79 -3.73 6.53 -35.69
CA ARG A 79 -3.25 6.78 -37.06
C ARG A 79 -4.25 6.29 -38.09
#